data_AF-A0A967HIG4-F1
#
_entry.id   AF-A0A967HIG4-F1
#
_cell.length_a   1.000
_cell.length_b   1.000
_cell.length_c   1.000
_cell.angle_alpha   90.00
_cell.angle_beta   90.00
_cell.angle_gamma   90.00
#
_symmetry.space_group_name_H-M   'P 1'
#
loop_
_entity.id
_entity.type
_entity.pdbx_description
1 polymer ?
#
loop_
_entity_poly.entity_id
_entity_poly.type
_entity_poly.pdbx_seq_one_letter_code
_entity_poly.pdbx_strand_id
1 'polypeptide(L)' 'LTYIRTAARQIGEALAGSTDPHVVVVKSTVVPGTTDDVVAPVLEEASGRKVGQGLGVGMNPEFLREGKAVEDF' A
#
# COMPACT_ATOMS: atom_id res chain seq x y z
N LEU A 1 -2.78 -11.26 -8.08
CA LEU A 1 -2.71 -10.14 -7.09
C LEU A 1 -3.44 -10.45 -5.76
N THR A 2 -3.73 -11.72 -5.43
CA THR A 2 -4.53 -12.08 -4.23
C THR A 2 -3.92 -11.56 -2.92
N TYR A 3 -2.61 -11.70 -2.74
CA TYR A 3 -1.91 -11.22 -1.55
C TYR A 3 -1.95 -9.70 -1.41
N ILE A 4 -1.70 -8.97 -2.51
CA ILE A 4 -1.77 -7.49 -2.54
C ILE A 4 -3.18 -7.00 -2.18
N ARG A 5 -4.23 -7.59 -2.75
CA ARG A 5 -5.62 -7.23 -2.44
C ARG A 5 -5.97 -7.51 -0.98
N THR A 6 -5.51 -8.65 -0.45
CA THR A 6 -5.77 -9.03 0.94
C THR A 6 -5.07 -8.07 1.92
N ALA A 7 -3.80 -7.77 1.68
CA ALA A 7 -3.03 -6.82 2.50
C ALA A 7 -3.64 -5.41 2.45
N ALA A 8 -3.98 -4.92 1.25
CA ALA A 8 -4.62 -3.61 1.09
C ALA A 8 -5.95 -3.54 1.86
N ARG A 9 -6.78 -4.59 1.79
CA ARG A 9 -8.05 -4.62 2.52
C ARG A 9 -7.84 -4.62 4.03
N GLN A 10 -6.93 -5.45 4.56
CA GLN A 10 -6.63 -5.51 5.99
C GLN A 10 -6.08 -4.18 6.52
N ILE A 11 -5.23 -3.51 5.75
CA ILE A 11 -4.75 -2.16 6.09
C ILE A 11 -5.91 -1.17 6.09
N GLY A 12 -6.77 -1.20 5.06
CA GLY A 12 -7.93 -0.32 4.99
C GLY A 12 -8.87 -0.50 6.19
N GLU A 13 -9.20 -1.75 6.53
CA GLU A 13 -10.00 -2.11 7.72
C GLU A 13 -9.35 -1.57 9.01
N ALA A 14 -8.02 -1.66 9.15
CA ALA A 14 -7.31 -1.14 10.32
C ALA A 14 -7.28 0.39 10.39
N LEU A 15 -7.37 1.07 9.25
CA LEU A 15 -7.44 2.53 9.17
C LEU A 15 -8.87 3.06 9.35
N ALA A 16 -9.89 2.19 9.34
CA ALA A 16 -11.28 2.59 9.53
C ALA A 16 -11.47 3.24 10.91
N GLY A 17 -11.99 4.46 10.93
CA GLY A 17 -12.21 5.23 12.17
C GLY A 17 -10.99 5.99 12.70
N SER A 18 -9.79 5.80 12.14
CA SER A 18 -8.64 6.64 12.45
C SER A 18 -8.79 8.03 11.82
N THR A 19 -8.62 9.09 12.61
CA THR A 19 -8.63 10.48 12.12
C THR A 19 -7.24 10.95 11.66
N ASP A 20 -6.18 10.27 12.06
CA ASP A 20 -4.81 10.69 11.75
C ASP A 20 -4.44 10.44 10.28
N PRO A 21 -3.59 11.27 9.68
CA PRO A 21 -3.09 11.06 8.33
C PRO A 21 -2.16 9.83 8.28
N HIS A 22 -2.31 9.02 7.24
CA HIS A 22 -1.54 7.78 7.04
C HIS A 22 -1.06 7.68 5.61
N VAL A 23 0.09 7.03 5.40
CA VAL A 23 0.64 6.73 4.06
C VAL A 23 0.86 5.23 3.94
N VAL A 24 0.33 4.63 2.87
CA VAL A 24 0.55 3.22 2.53
C VAL A 24 1.46 3.14 1.31
N VAL A 25 2.58 2.42 1.43
CA VAL A 25 3.60 2.32 0.36
C VAL A 25 3.69 0.88 -0.13
N VAL A 26 3.50 0.68 -1.42
CA VAL A 26 3.69 -0.62 -2.08
C VAL A 26 5.17 -0.80 -2.40
N LYS A 27 5.82 -1.72 -1.69
CA LYS A 27 7.21 -2.12 -1.93
C LYS A 27 7.35 -3.39 -2.76
N SER A 28 6.38 -4.29 -2.68
CA SER A 28 6.33 -5.51 -3.49
C SER A 28 6.40 -5.18 -4.99
N THR A 29 7.13 -6.01 -5.75
CA THR A 29 7.14 -5.93 -7.21
C THR A 29 5.75 -6.23 -7.76
N VAL A 30 5.15 -5.24 -8.41
CA VAL A 30 3.81 -5.32 -9.01
C VAL A 30 3.84 -4.76 -10.42
N VAL A 31 2.87 -5.14 -11.24
CA VAL A 31 2.72 -4.58 -12.58
C VAL A 31 2.33 -3.09 -12.49
N PRO A 32 2.74 -2.24 -13.44
CA PRO A 32 2.28 -0.85 -13.52
C PRO A 32 0.75 -0.75 -13.44
N GLY A 33 0.25 0.29 -12.77
CA GLY A 33 -1.18 0.47 -12.49
C GLY A 33 -1.68 -0.30 -11.26
N THR A 34 -0.96 -1.29 -10.72
CA THR A 34 -1.44 -2.02 -9.53
C THR A 34 -1.66 -1.11 -8.31
N THR A 35 -0.78 -0.14 -8.08
CA THR A 35 -0.93 0.79 -6.96
C THR A 35 -2.19 1.65 -7.10
N ASP A 36 -2.43 2.20 -8.28
CA ASP A 36 -3.51 3.17 -8.53
C ASP A 36 -4.86 2.50 -8.81
N ASP A 37 -4.87 1.39 -9.54
CA ASP A 37 -6.09 0.73 -10.01
C ASP A 37 -6.56 -0.43 -9.11
N VAL A 38 -5.69 -0.89 -8.19
CA VAL A 38 -6.00 -2.02 -7.30
C VAL A 38 -5.82 -1.68 -5.83
N VAL A 39 -4.66 -1.16 -5.43
CA VAL A 39 -4.37 -0.93 -4.00
C VAL A 39 -5.15 0.27 -3.48
N ALA A 40 -5.09 1.42 -4.17
CA ALA A 40 -5.81 2.62 -3.76
C ALA A 40 -7.34 2.40 -3.64
N PRO A 41 -8.05 1.82 -4.63
CA PRO A 41 -9.49 1.58 -4.52
C PRO A 41 -9.87 0.66 -3.36
N VAL A 42 -9.10 -0.41 -3.13
CA VAL A 42 -9.35 -1.35 -2.01
C VAL A 42 -9.14 -0.67 -0.66
N LEU A 43 -8.11 0.19 -0.54
CA LEU A 43 -7.87 0.96 0.68
C LEU A 43 -8.99 1.96 0.94
N GLU A 44 -9.46 2.68 -0.08
CA GLU A 44 -10.57 3.63 0.06
C GLU A 44 -11.86 2.91 0.48
N GLU A 45 -12.19 1.79 -0.17
CA GLU A 45 -13.39 1.01 0.12
C GLU A 45 -13.38 0.49 1.57
N ALA A 46 -12.28 -0.14 1.99
CA ALA A 46 -12.19 -0.77 3.30
C ALA A 46 -12.03 0.22 4.46
N SER A 47 -11.38 1.37 4.23
CA SER A 47 -11.18 2.39 5.28
C SER A 47 -12.30 3.44 5.35
N GLY A 48 -13.10 3.58 4.29
CA GLY A 48 -14.03 4.70 4.12
C GLY A 48 -13.34 6.06 3.91
N ARG A 49 -12.02 6.08 3.71
CA ARG A 49 -11.21 7.29 3.50
C ARG A 49 -10.96 7.53 2.01
N LYS A 50 -10.44 8.71 1.68
CA LYS A 50 -10.08 9.08 0.31
C LYS A 50 -8.61 9.38 0.15
N VAL A 51 -8.01 8.84 -0.91
CA VAL A 51 -6.63 9.14 -1.29
C VAL A 51 -6.50 10.64 -1.57
N GLY A 52 -5.43 11.25 -1.06
CA GLY A 52 -5.25 12.70 -1.09
C GLY A 52 -6.00 13.47 0.01
N GLN A 53 -6.88 12.80 0.77
CA GLN A 53 -7.61 13.40 1.91
C GLN A 53 -7.23 12.69 3.21
N GLY A 54 -5.97 12.86 3.62
CA GLY A 54 -5.39 12.22 4.81
C GLY A 54 -4.96 10.76 4.61
N LEU A 55 -5.26 10.14 3.47
CA LEU A 55 -4.68 8.87 3.06
C LEU A 55 -3.72 9.11 1.88
N GLY A 56 -2.44 8.85 2.07
CA GLY A 56 -1.44 8.81 1.01
C GLY A 56 -1.24 7.38 0.51
N VAL A 57 -1.07 7.21 -0.80
CA VAL A 57 -0.70 5.93 -1.41
C VAL A 57 0.45 6.17 -2.39
N GLY A 58 1.45 5.29 -2.39
CA GLY A 58 2.57 5.37 -3.33
C GLY A 58 3.25 4.03 -3.55
N MET A 59 4.21 4.00 -4.48
CA MET A 59 5.09 2.84 -4.66
C MET A 59 6.55 3.22 -4.37
N ASN A 60 7.26 2.34 -3.68
CA ASN A 60 8.69 2.43 -3.48
C ASN A 60 9.27 1.01 -3.61
N PRO A 61 9.58 0.57 -4.85
CA PRO A 61 10.06 -0.79 -5.09
C PRO A 61 11.38 -1.04 -4.38
N GLU A 62 11.75 -2.30 -4.22
CA GLU A 62 13.04 -2.70 -3.66
C GLU A 62 14.00 -3.25 -4.72
N PHE A 63 15.29 -3.10 -4.45
CA PHE A 63 16.38 -3.56 -5.32
C PHE A 63 17.41 -4.40 -4.56
N LEU A 64 16.98 -5.03 -3.46
CA LEU A 64 17.85 -5.77 -2.54
C LEU A 64 18.31 -7.08 -3.17
N ARG A 65 19.58 -7.44 -2.94
CA ARG A 65 20.11 -8.75 -3.34
C ARG A 65 20.00 -9.73 -2.19
N GLU A 66 19.63 -10.96 -2.52
CA GLU A 66 19.58 -12.07 -1.56
C GLU A 66 20.96 -12.26 -0.91
N GLY A 67 20.99 -12.32 0.43
CA GLY A 67 22.22 -12.42 1.22
C GLY A 67 22.98 -11.11 1.46
N LYS A 68 22.59 -9.98 0.84
CA LYS A 68 23.20 -8.65 1.04
C LYS A 68 22.19 -7.54 1.36
N ALA A 69 20.94 -7.90 1.63
CA ALA A 69 19.84 -6.97 1.80
C ALA A 69 20.10 -5.82 2.81
N VAL A 70 20.87 -6.06 3.89
CA VAL A 70 21.19 -5.01 4.87
C VAL A 70 22.18 -3.97 4.34
N GLU A 71 23.14 -4.37 3.50
CA GLU A 71 24.08 -3.46 2.86
C GLU A 71 23.44 -2.68 1.70
N ASP A 72 22.45 -3.30 1.04
CA ASP A 72 21.75 -2.73 -0.11
C ASP A 72 20.61 -1.77 0.27
N PHE A 73 20.18 -1.76 1.54
CA PHE A 73 19.03 -0.99 2.04
C PHE A 73 19.45 0.39 2.56
#